data_AF-A0A5B7X015-F1
#
_entry.id   AF-A0A5B7X015-F1
#
_cell.length_a   1.000
_cell.length_b   1.000
_cell.length_c   1.000
_cell.angle_alpha   90.00
_cell.angle_beta   90.00
_cell.angle_gamma   90.00
#
_symmetry.space_group_name_H-M   'P 1'
#
loop_
_entity.id
_entity.type
_entity.pdbx_description
1 polymer ?
#
loop_
_entity_poly.entity_id
_entity_poly.type
_entity_poly.pdbx_seq_one_letter_code
_entity_poly.pdbx_strand_id
1 'polypeptide(L)'
;MKNLKLYTCFLVVFALFFTSCSTEEQGLIAPENEKATLSFGALLKDLNVNRSELKQVVGDIPACSDDDVVYVEIILSSGGVDVVGTEGDPFRIDLVAGQLFTEEVAELELEPGDYTLEYFSVHSMDGTVIWVAPIAGSEMSPWVDYPLPLDISLGAGVKKYVDVSVLCYEDRLVNAYGYLFFQLDATQAIQFCIFGNYCDETGRHYPAEYSVNVWNYSDGQMGFVLYSGVTNTVELNDLGEYASSPVCFYLPDTSGDDEYYFQITLLNSDAYGDVTETVIREGVITDQDVRDLHIGEDDSNYYHLRYGCGSMDSPDLFGEPTTGTPPVIDRDTQIYIYFDSSGSMNSTLSPLQTMRNTILKEALIALYDNDDDLYDDRVQVVSRASERTFQFLNIEGAAPTGNVISLVFQDEAHAVYHGLGAGWDENSTRTSGFDADITEFRSRLANFPGNSYSGVIFQVENSIQAGLNYKNLIEYVQNGTGNYAGAFGLSDRSEVGFKYNVDDGNTPQYYLDLIIEALQDLGYQL
;
A
#
# COMPACT_ATOMS: atom_id res chain seq x y z
N MET A 1 78.00 -56.26 -41.78
CA MET A 1 77.47 -54.88 -41.70
C MET A 1 76.21 -54.72 -42.56
N LYS A 2 75.11 -55.41 -42.20
CA LYS A 2 73.82 -55.35 -42.93
C LYS A 2 72.60 -55.10 -42.02
N ASN A 3 72.80 -54.99 -40.71
CA ASN A 3 71.69 -54.84 -39.74
C ASN A 3 71.56 -53.41 -39.19
N LEU A 4 72.40 -52.46 -39.62
CA LEU A 4 72.31 -51.05 -39.20
C LEU A 4 71.37 -50.21 -40.08
N LYS A 5 70.67 -50.81 -41.05
CA LYS A 5 69.71 -50.10 -41.91
C LYS A 5 68.25 -50.38 -41.54
N LEU A 6 67.97 -51.40 -40.72
CA LEU A 6 66.60 -51.75 -40.32
C LEU A 6 66.15 -51.03 -39.04
N TYR A 7 67.08 -50.73 -38.12
CA TYR A 7 66.77 -49.98 -36.90
C TYR A 7 66.58 -48.48 -37.14
N THR A 8 67.15 -47.94 -38.22
CA THR A 8 67.01 -46.52 -38.57
C THR A 8 65.65 -46.20 -39.17
N CYS A 9 64.97 -47.16 -39.83
CA CYS A 9 63.61 -46.94 -40.35
C CYS A 9 62.55 -46.99 -39.25
N PHE A 10 62.74 -47.78 -38.18
CA PHE A 10 61.76 -47.83 -37.08
C PHE A 10 61.83 -46.59 -36.17
N LEU A 11 63.02 -46.00 -36.00
CA LEU A 11 63.20 -44.76 -35.23
C LEU A 11 62.64 -43.52 -35.94
N VAL A 12 62.55 -43.52 -37.28
CA VAL A 12 61.98 -42.40 -38.05
C VAL A 12 60.45 -42.46 -38.10
N VAL A 13 59.84 -43.66 -38.10
CA VAL A 13 58.37 -43.80 -38.10
C VAL A 13 57.77 -43.55 -36.71
N PHE A 14 58.48 -43.85 -35.62
CA PHE A 14 58.01 -43.55 -34.26
C PHE A 14 58.13 -42.04 -33.90
N ALA A 15 59.02 -41.30 -34.58
CA ALA A 15 59.14 -39.85 -34.44
C ALA A 15 58.03 -39.06 -35.17
N LEU A 16 57.34 -39.68 -36.14
CA LEU A 16 56.26 -39.05 -36.92
C LEU A 16 54.87 -39.13 -36.26
N PHE A 17 54.74 -39.82 -35.12
CA PHE A 17 53.50 -39.84 -34.33
C PHE A 17 53.48 -38.84 -33.17
N PHE A 18 54.56 -38.06 -32.96
CA PHE A 18 54.63 -37.01 -31.93
C PHE A 18 54.68 -35.59 -32.50
N THR A 19 54.50 -35.41 -33.81
CA THR A 19 54.37 -34.10 -34.45
C THR A 19 52.92 -33.93 -34.94
N SER A 20 52.01 -33.73 -34.00
CA SER A 20 50.64 -33.27 -34.23
C SER A 20 50.38 -32.11 -33.27
N CYS A 21 50.41 -30.88 -33.81
CA CYS A 21 50.09 -29.60 -33.19
C CYS A 21 50.82 -29.23 -31.89
N SER A 22 52.13 -28.99 -31.96
CA SER A 22 52.64 -27.75 -31.37
C SER A 22 52.49 -26.68 -32.44
N THR A 23 51.39 -25.94 -32.42
CA THR A 23 51.34 -24.67 -33.13
C THR A 23 52.51 -23.85 -32.62
N GLU A 24 53.41 -23.48 -33.54
CA GLU A 24 54.36 -22.41 -33.30
C GLU A 24 53.57 -21.24 -32.71
N GLU A 25 53.98 -20.80 -31.52
CA GLU A 25 53.77 -19.42 -31.07
C GLU A 25 54.54 -18.51 -32.06
N GLN A 26 54.07 -18.43 -33.31
CA GLN A 26 53.96 -17.13 -33.91
C GLN A 26 53.10 -16.37 -32.94
N GLY A 27 53.67 -15.34 -32.32
CA GLY A 27 52.92 -14.36 -31.57
C GLY A 27 51.79 -13.88 -32.48
N LEU A 28 50.63 -14.53 -32.37
CA LEU A 28 49.42 -13.80 -32.12
C LEU A 28 49.80 -12.99 -30.90
N ILE A 29 50.15 -11.74 -31.17
CA ILE A 29 49.81 -10.66 -30.27
C ILE A 29 48.39 -11.03 -29.86
N ALA A 30 48.22 -11.64 -28.66
CA ALA A 30 46.95 -11.55 -27.99
C ALA A 30 46.68 -10.06 -28.08
N PRO A 31 45.64 -9.61 -28.77
CA PRO A 31 45.47 -8.20 -28.93
C PRO A 31 45.13 -7.69 -27.53
N GLU A 32 46.17 -7.31 -26.78
CA GLU A 32 46.13 -6.89 -25.38
C GLU A 32 45.37 -5.56 -25.24
N ASN A 33 44.65 -5.13 -26.27
CA ASN A 33 43.85 -3.92 -26.35
C ASN A 33 42.71 -4.01 -27.40
N GLU A 34 42.35 -5.20 -27.94
CA GLU A 34 41.18 -5.27 -28.85
C GLU A 34 39.89 -5.39 -28.04
N LYS A 35 39.26 -4.23 -27.85
CA LYS A 35 37.89 -4.11 -27.33
C LYS A 35 36.90 -4.91 -28.17
N ALA A 36 35.85 -5.38 -27.51
CA ALA A 36 34.66 -5.91 -28.14
C ALA A 36 33.61 -4.80 -28.32
N THR A 37 32.82 -4.85 -29.39
CA THR A 37 31.67 -3.96 -29.58
C THR A 37 30.40 -4.74 -29.31
N LEU A 38 29.50 -4.19 -28.50
CA LEU A 38 28.19 -4.76 -28.20
C LEU A 38 27.08 -3.92 -28.85
N SER A 39 26.07 -4.58 -29.41
CA SER A 39 24.84 -3.96 -29.93
C SER A 39 23.64 -4.80 -29.53
N PHE A 40 22.52 -4.14 -29.27
CA PHE A 40 21.29 -4.78 -28.82
C PHE A 40 20.20 -4.64 -29.88
N GLY A 41 19.36 -5.67 -30.01
CA GLY A 41 18.15 -5.68 -30.82
C GLY A 41 16.92 -5.98 -29.97
N ALA A 42 15.85 -5.21 -30.11
CA ALA A 42 14.58 -5.48 -29.43
C ALA A 42 13.75 -6.52 -30.21
N LEU A 43 13.46 -7.65 -29.56
CA LEU A 43 12.59 -8.72 -30.09
C LEU A 43 11.23 -8.69 -29.38
N LEU A 44 10.28 -7.98 -29.99
CA LEU A 44 8.92 -7.87 -29.44
C LEU A 44 8.18 -9.22 -29.48
N LYS A 45 7.71 -9.66 -28.31
CA LYS A 45 6.76 -10.78 -28.18
C LYS A 45 5.35 -10.23 -28.12
N ASP A 46 4.70 -10.13 -29.29
CA ASP A 46 3.32 -9.66 -29.37
C ASP A 46 2.34 -10.73 -28.86
N LEU A 47 1.78 -10.48 -27.68
CA LEU A 47 0.83 -11.36 -27.00
C LEU A 47 -0.60 -11.27 -27.58
N ASN A 48 -0.86 -10.36 -28.53
CA ASN A 48 -2.17 -10.22 -29.17
C ASN A 48 -2.65 -11.49 -29.89
N VAL A 49 -1.73 -12.39 -30.25
CA VAL A 49 -2.03 -13.66 -30.92
C VAL A 49 -2.66 -14.69 -29.97
N ASN A 50 -2.46 -14.58 -28.65
CA ASN A 50 -2.88 -15.57 -27.63
C ASN A 50 -3.84 -15.02 -26.55
N ARG A 51 -4.52 -13.88 -26.80
CA ARG A 51 -5.38 -13.18 -25.83
C ARG A 51 -6.42 -14.06 -25.11
N SER A 52 -6.88 -15.15 -25.73
CA SER A 52 -7.90 -16.03 -25.16
C SER A 52 -7.41 -16.93 -24.01
N GLU A 53 -6.13 -17.31 -23.99
CA GLU A 53 -5.54 -18.13 -22.90
C GLU A 53 -5.03 -17.25 -21.75
N LEU A 54 -4.72 -15.98 -22.03
CA LEU A 54 -4.10 -15.04 -21.10
C LEU A 54 -5.08 -14.31 -20.17
N LYS A 55 -6.34 -14.10 -20.58
CA LYS A 55 -7.37 -13.41 -19.77
C LYS A 55 -7.68 -14.07 -18.42
N GLN A 56 -7.34 -15.36 -18.24
CA GLN A 56 -7.62 -16.09 -17.00
C GLN A 56 -6.58 -15.89 -15.90
N VAL A 57 -5.42 -15.28 -16.19
CA VAL A 57 -4.27 -15.22 -15.25
C VAL A 57 -3.84 -13.79 -14.90
N VAL A 58 -3.85 -12.84 -15.84
CA VAL A 58 -3.25 -11.49 -15.65
C VAL A 58 -4.25 -10.33 -15.87
N GLY A 59 -5.54 -10.62 -16.08
CA GLY A 59 -6.52 -9.59 -16.47
C GLY A 59 -6.46 -9.22 -17.95
N ASP A 60 -6.98 -8.04 -18.33
CA ASP A 60 -6.98 -7.57 -19.73
C ASP A 60 -5.56 -7.18 -20.15
N ILE A 61 -4.97 -7.92 -21.11
CA ILE A 61 -3.64 -7.61 -21.64
C ILE A 61 -3.68 -6.31 -22.45
N PRO A 62 -2.73 -5.38 -22.20
CA PRO A 62 -2.60 -4.11 -22.91
C PRO A 62 -2.48 -4.30 -24.42
N ALA A 63 -3.03 -3.36 -25.19
CA ALA A 63 -2.61 -3.19 -26.57
C ALA A 63 -1.25 -2.48 -26.58
N CYS A 64 -0.36 -2.88 -27.48
CA CYS A 64 0.91 -2.20 -27.66
C CYS A 64 0.66 -0.77 -28.17
N SER A 65 1.44 0.20 -27.70
CA SER A 65 1.42 1.54 -28.29
C SER A 65 1.76 1.45 -29.79
N ASP A 66 1.08 2.28 -30.58
CA ASP A 66 1.35 2.46 -32.01
C ASP A 66 2.47 3.50 -32.26
N ASP A 67 3.07 4.04 -31.19
CA ASP A 67 4.14 5.03 -31.28
C ASP A 67 5.43 4.45 -31.87
N ASP A 68 6.19 5.30 -32.56
CA ASP A 68 7.48 4.93 -33.13
C ASP A 68 8.51 4.70 -32.01
N VAL A 69 9.16 3.54 -32.02
CA VAL A 69 10.34 3.27 -31.18
C VAL A 69 11.59 3.95 -31.75
N VAL A 70 12.31 4.67 -30.91
CA VAL A 70 13.42 5.55 -31.35
C VAL A 70 14.72 5.25 -30.62
N TYR A 71 14.67 4.83 -29.36
CA TYR A 71 15.87 4.52 -28.60
C TYR A 71 15.61 3.43 -27.55
N VAL A 72 16.69 2.92 -26.95
CA VAL A 72 16.63 2.01 -25.81
C VAL A 72 17.39 2.58 -24.63
N GLU A 73 17.02 2.17 -23.42
CA GLU A 73 17.77 2.45 -22.21
C GLU A 73 18.23 1.12 -21.59
N ILE A 74 19.47 1.10 -21.11
CA ILE A 74 20.11 -0.12 -20.59
C ILE A 74 20.84 0.14 -19.28
N ILE A 75 20.97 -0.92 -18.48
CA ILE A 75 21.96 -1.03 -17.40
C ILE A 75 22.75 -2.32 -17.62
N LEU A 76 24.07 -2.19 -17.73
CA LEU A 76 24.99 -3.30 -17.90
C LEU A 76 25.92 -3.37 -16.69
N SER A 77 26.02 -4.55 -16.07
CA SER A 77 26.89 -4.81 -14.95
C SER A 77 28.05 -5.74 -15.34
N SER A 78 29.16 -5.68 -14.60
CA SER A 78 30.23 -6.68 -14.63
C SER A 78 30.68 -6.98 -13.21
N GLY A 79 30.61 -8.27 -12.82
CA GLY A 79 30.91 -8.68 -11.45
C GLY A 79 29.98 -8.07 -10.39
N GLY A 80 28.74 -7.74 -10.77
CA GLY A 80 27.75 -7.11 -9.90
C GLY A 80 27.94 -5.60 -9.68
N VAL A 81 28.76 -4.95 -10.50
CA VAL A 81 28.97 -3.49 -10.50
C VAL A 81 28.54 -2.93 -11.84
N ASP A 82 27.70 -1.89 -11.81
CA ASP A 82 27.26 -1.18 -13.02
C ASP A 82 28.43 -0.54 -13.77
N VAL A 83 28.53 -0.82 -15.06
CA VAL A 83 29.60 -0.34 -15.95
C VAL A 83 29.08 0.54 -17.10
N VAL A 84 27.79 0.40 -17.47
CA VAL A 84 27.12 1.26 -18.45
C VAL A 84 25.69 1.51 -17.97
N GLY A 85 25.35 2.77 -17.72
CA GLY A 85 24.11 3.15 -17.04
C GLY A 85 24.13 2.81 -15.54
N THR A 86 23.22 3.39 -14.78
CA THR A 86 23.01 3.06 -13.36
C THR A 86 21.53 3.07 -13.03
N GLU A 87 21.16 2.48 -11.89
CA GLU A 87 19.80 2.65 -11.36
C GLU A 87 19.48 4.15 -11.15
N GLY A 88 18.42 4.64 -11.78
CA GLY A 88 18.02 6.05 -11.78
C GLY A 88 18.61 6.92 -12.89
N ASP A 89 19.64 6.45 -13.60
CA ASP A 89 20.19 7.08 -14.82
C ASP A 89 20.61 5.99 -15.84
N PRO A 90 19.64 5.28 -16.44
CA PRO A 90 19.93 4.28 -17.46
C PRO A 90 20.61 4.89 -18.68
N PHE A 91 21.48 4.12 -19.33
CA PHE A 91 22.20 4.63 -20.49
C PHE A 91 21.35 4.54 -21.75
N ARG A 92 21.02 5.70 -22.32
CA ARG A 92 20.27 5.82 -23.58
C ARG A 92 21.14 5.54 -24.81
N ILE A 93 20.61 4.75 -25.74
CA ILE A 93 21.21 4.47 -27.04
C ILE A 93 20.15 4.56 -28.14
N ASP A 94 20.36 5.44 -29.12
CA ASP A 94 19.45 5.58 -30.24
C ASP A 94 19.43 4.31 -31.11
N LEU A 95 18.26 4.01 -31.69
CA LEU A 95 18.09 2.94 -32.66
C LEU A 95 18.50 3.42 -34.06
N VAL A 96 19.09 2.53 -34.84
CA VAL A 96 19.34 2.77 -36.27
C VAL A 96 18.00 3.04 -36.95
N ALA A 97 17.91 4.15 -37.68
CA ALA A 97 16.65 4.60 -38.30
C ALA A 97 15.91 3.49 -39.07
N GLY A 98 14.68 3.19 -38.63
CA GLY A 98 13.82 2.16 -39.22
C GLY A 98 14.25 0.72 -38.93
N GLN A 99 15.13 0.51 -37.95
CA GLN A 99 15.54 -0.80 -37.44
C GLN A 99 15.28 -0.87 -35.92
N LEU A 100 15.27 -2.09 -35.37
CA LEU A 100 15.08 -2.33 -33.94
C LEU A 100 16.39 -2.61 -33.20
N PHE A 101 17.51 -2.12 -33.74
CA PHE A 101 18.81 -2.31 -33.12
C PHE A 101 19.59 -1.02 -32.94
N THR A 102 20.43 -1.02 -31.91
CA THR A 102 21.15 0.16 -31.46
C THR A 102 22.21 0.64 -32.46
N GLU A 103 22.42 1.95 -32.51
CA GLU A 103 23.62 2.53 -33.13
C GLU A 103 24.90 2.10 -32.39
N GLU A 104 26.06 2.20 -33.06
CA GLU A 104 27.35 1.95 -32.42
C GLU A 104 27.74 3.16 -31.54
N VAL A 105 27.99 2.91 -30.25
CA VAL A 105 28.37 3.91 -29.25
C VAL A 105 29.65 3.50 -28.52
N ALA A 106 30.45 4.48 -28.09
CA ALA A 106 31.78 4.24 -27.51
C ALA A 106 31.69 3.52 -26.15
N GLU A 107 30.61 3.74 -25.42
CA GLU A 107 30.30 3.14 -24.12
C GLU A 107 30.09 1.63 -24.22
N LEU A 108 29.73 1.12 -25.41
CA LEU A 108 29.62 -0.32 -25.70
C LEU A 108 30.86 -0.89 -26.42
N GLU A 109 31.96 -0.14 -26.49
CA GLU A 109 33.29 -0.66 -26.80
C GLU A 109 33.99 -1.12 -25.52
N LEU A 110 33.70 -2.36 -25.12
CA LEU A 110 34.02 -2.94 -23.82
C LEU A 110 35.26 -3.82 -23.87
N GLU A 111 35.91 -4.00 -22.72
CA GLU A 111 36.98 -4.98 -22.61
C GLU A 111 36.42 -6.41 -22.68
N PRO A 112 37.17 -7.39 -23.23
CA PRO A 112 36.74 -8.78 -23.25
C PRO A 112 36.47 -9.29 -21.83
N GLY A 113 35.33 -9.95 -21.64
CA GLY A 113 34.87 -10.35 -20.31
C GLY A 113 33.41 -10.78 -20.31
N ASP A 114 32.91 -11.06 -19.11
CA ASP A 114 31.51 -11.41 -18.88
C ASP A 114 30.78 -10.20 -18.28
N TYR A 115 29.61 -9.95 -18.85
CA TYR A 115 28.72 -8.85 -18.49
C TYR A 115 27.32 -9.38 -18.32
N THR A 116 26.49 -8.65 -17.58
CA THR A 116 25.09 -8.99 -17.37
C THR A 116 24.25 -7.77 -17.69
N LEU A 117 23.28 -7.93 -18.61
CA LEU A 117 22.28 -6.90 -18.90
C LEU A 117 21.20 -7.00 -17.83
N GLU A 118 21.11 -5.97 -16.99
CA GLU A 118 20.22 -5.92 -15.83
C GLU A 118 18.89 -5.24 -16.15
N TYR A 119 18.92 -4.29 -17.09
CA TYR A 119 17.76 -3.47 -17.48
C TYR A 119 17.74 -3.25 -18.99
N PHE A 120 16.54 -3.30 -19.58
CA PHE A 120 16.32 -3.00 -20.99
C PHE A 120 14.89 -2.53 -21.24
N SER A 121 14.76 -1.27 -21.66
CA SER A 121 13.50 -0.65 -22.08
C SER A 121 13.64 0.00 -23.45
N VAL A 122 12.53 0.12 -24.17
CA VAL A 122 12.45 0.69 -25.52
C VAL A 122 11.49 1.86 -25.49
N HIS A 123 11.92 3.00 -26.03
CA HIS A 123 11.23 4.27 -25.86
C HIS A 123 10.90 4.95 -27.19
N SER A 124 9.86 5.76 -27.18
CA SER A 124 9.55 6.77 -28.21
C SER A 124 10.49 7.99 -28.13
N MET A 125 10.37 8.89 -29.10
CA MET A 125 11.16 10.14 -29.13
C MET A 125 10.91 11.06 -27.92
N ASP A 126 9.70 11.03 -27.35
CA ASP A 126 9.30 11.88 -26.23
C ASP A 126 9.68 11.31 -24.85
N GLY A 127 10.26 10.11 -24.82
CA GLY A 127 10.72 9.45 -23.60
C GLY A 127 9.78 8.38 -23.05
N THR A 128 8.59 8.23 -23.63
CA THR A 128 7.61 7.22 -23.20
C THR A 128 8.16 5.80 -23.40
N VAL A 129 8.07 4.94 -22.38
CA VAL A 129 8.38 3.52 -22.52
C VAL A 129 7.31 2.84 -23.37
N ILE A 130 7.72 2.22 -24.47
CA ILE A 130 6.85 1.45 -25.37
C ILE A 130 6.94 -0.04 -25.03
N TRP A 131 8.16 -0.57 -24.86
CA TRP A 131 8.41 -1.98 -24.54
C TRP A 131 9.40 -2.13 -23.40
N VAL A 132 9.28 -3.22 -22.64
CA VAL A 132 10.21 -3.54 -21.55
C VAL A 132 10.54 -5.03 -21.54
N ALA A 133 11.78 -5.37 -21.22
CA ALA A 133 12.18 -6.75 -20.98
C ALA A 133 11.82 -7.14 -19.54
N PRO A 134 11.00 -8.17 -19.29
CA PRO A 134 10.62 -8.55 -17.93
C PRO A 134 11.79 -9.19 -17.16
N ILE A 135 11.79 -9.01 -15.84
CA ILE A 135 12.75 -9.63 -14.92
C ILE A 135 12.35 -11.09 -14.66
N ALA A 136 13.32 -11.99 -14.62
CA ALA A 136 13.16 -13.41 -14.35
C ALA A 136 12.51 -13.61 -12.98
N GLY A 137 11.45 -14.42 -12.95
CA GLY A 137 10.65 -14.64 -11.75
C GLY A 137 9.45 -13.70 -11.60
N SER A 138 9.36 -12.65 -12.43
CA SER A 138 8.13 -11.84 -12.55
C SER A 138 7.01 -12.62 -13.26
N GLU A 139 5.77 -12.14 -13.10
CA GLU A 139 4.59 -12.73 -13.73
C GLU A 139 4.66 -12.74 -15.26
N MET A 140 5.34 -11.75 -15.85
CA MET A 140 5.48 -11.60 -17.29
C MET A 140 6.67 -12.39 -17.87
N SER A 141 7.63 -12.80 -17.04
CA SER A 141 8.82 -13.54 -17.47
C SER A 141 8.57 -14.85 -18.24
N PRO A 142 7.51 -15.65 -17.98
CA PRO A 142 7.24 -16.88 -18.73
C PRO A 142 6.84 -16.64 -20.20
N TRP A 143 6.56 -15.40 -20.59
CA TRP A 143 6.09 -15.04 -21.93
C TRP A 143 7.20 -14.56 -22.86
N VAL A 144 8.43 -14.48 -22.36
CA VAL A 144 9.64 -14.19 -23.13
C VAL A 144 10.60 -15.36 -23.11
N ASP A 145 11.43 -15.49 -24.14
CA ASP A 145 12.36 -16.61 -24.25
C ASP A 145 13.55 -16.45 -23.27
N TYR A 146 13.98 -15.21 -23.07
CA TYR A 146 15.15 -14.85 -22.27
C TYR A 146 14.84 -13.58 -21.45
N PRO A 147 14.22 -13.73 -20.26
CA PRO A 147 14.02 -12.60 -19.34
C PRO A 147 15.36 -12.11 -18.76
N LEU A 148 15.38 -10.89 -18.24
CA LEU A 148 16.55 -10.32 -17.57
C LEU A 148 16.70 -10.90 -16.14
N PRO A 149 17.90 -10.95 -15.54
CA PRO A 149 19.18 -10.55 -16.10
C PRO A 149 19.68 -11.48 -17.22
N LEU A 150 20.36 -10.91 -18.22
CA LEU A 150 20.89 -11.66 -19.37
C LEU A 150 22.42 -11.67 -19.40
N ASP A 151 23.02 -12.85 -19.30
CA ASP A 151 24.48 -13.03 -19.33
C ASP A 151 25.07 -12.92 -20.74
N ILE A 152 26.11 -12.10 -20.89
CA ILE A 152 26.77 -11.75 -22.15
C ILE A 152 28.28 -11.93 -22.01
N SER A 153 28.82 -12.97 -22.65
CA SER A 153 30.26 -13.16 -22.77
C SER A 153 30.83 -12.50 -24.04
N LEU A 154 31.88 -11.69 -23.90
CA LEU A 154 32.56 -10.96 -24.97
C LEU A 154 34.01 -11.42 -25.13
N GLY A 155 34.37 -11.84 -26.35
CA GLY A 155 35.74 -12.17 -26.74
C GLY A 155 36.51 -10.97 -27.29
N ALA A 156 37.84 -11.05 -27.35
CA ALA A 156 38.66 -9.99 -27.95
C ALA A 156 38.34 -9.77 -29.43
N GLY A 157 38.17 -8.49 -29.82
CA GLY A 157 37.92 -8.07 -31.20
C GLY A 157 36.58 -8.51 -31.80
N VAL A 158 35.62 -8.97 -30.99
CA VAL A 158 34.30 -9.40 -31.49
C VAL A 158 33.32 -8.25 -31.57
N LYS A 159 32.49 -8.23 -32.62
CA LYS A 159 31.24 -7.47 -32.65
C LYS A 159 30.10 -8.41 -32.31
N LYS A 160 29.55 -8.28 -31.10
CA LYS A 160 28.46 -9.13 -30.62
C LYS A 160 27.15 -8.38 -30.73
N TYR A 161 26.15 -9.09 -31.25
CA TYR A 161 24.78 -8.62 -31.35
C TYR A 161 23.90 -9.49 -30.46
N VAL A 162 23.08 -8.88 -29.62
CA VAL A 162 22.23 -9.55 -28.63
C VAL A 162 20.77 -9.17 -28.87
N ASP A 163 19.94 -10.16 -29.18
CA ASP A 163 18.49 -9.99 -29.23
C ASP A 163 17.91 -10.06 -27.80
N VAL A 164 17.23 -9.01 -27.38
CA VAL A 164 16.59 -8.88 -26.07
C VAL A 164 15.09 -9.06 -26.24
N SER A 165 14.49 -10.03 -25.55
CA SER A 165 13.06 -10.26 -25.63
C SER A 165 12.30 -9.23 -24.80
N VAL A 166 11.39 -8.50 -25.44
CA VAL A 166 10.59 -7.44 -24.80
C VAL A 166 9.10 -7.69 -24.98
N LEU A 167 8.32 -7.12 -24.07
CA LEU A 167 6.86 -7.13 -24.09
C LEU A 167 6.34 -5.70 -24.17
N CYS A 168 5.10 -5.55 -24.64
CA CYS A 168 4.42 -4.26 -24.63
C CYS A 168 4.26 -3.75 -23.21
N TYR A 169 4.62 -2.50 -22.98
CA TYR A 169 4.57 -1.87 -21.68
C TYR A 169 3.19 -1.25 -21.42
N GLU A 170 2.70 -1.41 -20.19
CA GLU A 170 1.58 -0.66 -19.64
C GLU A 170 1.91 -0.31 -18.19
N ASP A 171 1.74 0.96 -17.86
CA ASP A 171 2.02 1.57 -16.55
C ASP A 171 1.34 0.83 -15.37
N ARG A 172 0.10 0.41 -15.55
CA ARG A 172 -0.69 -0.32 -14.54
C ARG A 172 -0.15 -1.71 -14.23
N LEU A 173 0.68 -2.27 -15.11
CA LEU A 173 1.22 -3.62 -15.01
C LEU A 173 2.71 -3.65 -14.69
N VAL A 174 3.34 -2.53 -14.34
CA VAL A 174 4.80 -2.42 -14.10
C VAL A 174 5.34 -3.55 -13.21
N ASN A 175 4.68 -3.82 -12.08
CA ASN A 175 5.09 -4.87 -11.14
C ASN A 175 5.03 -6.27 -11.74
N ALA A 176 4.12 -6.53 -12.70
CA ALA A 176 4.03 -7.81 -13.39
C ALA A 176 5.27 -8.08 -14.25
N TYR A 177 5.98 -7.04 -14.69
CA TYR A 177 7.29 -7.14 -15.37
C TYR A 177 8.47 -7.26 -14.40
N GLY A 178 8.24 -7.11 -13.09
CA GLY A 178 9.25 -7.19 -12.04
C GLY A 178 9.93 -5.87 -11.69
N TYR A 179 9.45 -4.75 -12.24
CA TYR A 179 9.96 -3.41 -11.93
C TYR A 179 9.05 -2.67 -10.96
N LEU A 180 9.55 -1.59 -10.36
CA LEU A 180 8.75 -0.55 -9.72
C LEU A 180 8.47 0.55 -10.74
N PHE A 181 7.33 1.24 -10.64
CA PHE A 181 6.87 2.23 -11.64
C PHE A 181 7.92 3.33 -11.95
N PHE A 182 8.63 3.82 -10.92
CA PHE A 182 9.65 4.86 -11.08
C PHE A 182 10.92 4.39 -11.79
N GLN A 183 11.15 3.07 -11.89
CA GLN A 183 12.28 2.51 -12.65
C GLN A 183 12.05 2.55 -14.16
N LEU A 184 10.80 2.79 -14.59
CA LEU A 184 10.42 2.83 -16.01
C LEU A 184 9.90 4.22 -16.42
N ASP A 185 9.28 4.98 -15.52
CA ASP A 185 8.87 6.36 -15.80
C ASP A 185 9.18 7.29 -14.61
N ALA A 186 10.42 7.77 -14.55
CA ALA A 186 10.85 8.73 -13.54
C ALA A 186 10.30 10.16 -13.79
N THR A 187 9.77 10.45 -14.98
CA THR A 187 9.30 11.81 -15.34
C THR A 187 7.90 12.12 -14.85
N GLN A 188 7.12 11.08 -14.57
CA GLN A 188 5.77 11.17 -14.02
C GLN A 188 5.77 10.78 -12.53
N ALA A 189 6.75 11.23 -11.75
CA ALA A 189 6.78 10.94 -10.31
C ALA A 189 6.82 12.21 -9.47
N ILE A 190 5.98 12.27 -8.45
CA ILE A 190 6.00 13.32 -7.42
C ILE A 190 6.64 12.78 -6.15
N GLN A 191 7.40 13.64 -5.47
CA GLN A 191 8.12 13.26 -4.27
C GLN A 191 7.30 13.61 -3.03
N PHE A 192 7.13 12.66 -2.13
CA PHE A 192 6.55 12.85 -0.80
C PHE A 192 7.56 12.45 0.27
N CYS A 193 8.00 13.39 1.09
CA CYS A 193 8.96 13.13 2.18
C CYS A 193 8.28 13.17 3.54
N ILE A 194 8.72 12.33 4.47
CA ILE A 194 8.22 12.25 5.85
C ILE A 194 9.39 12.56 6.79
N PHE A 195 9.17 13.42 7.78
CA PHE A 195 10.07 13.62 8.91
C PHE A 195 9.30 13.46 10.23
N GLY A 196 9.81 12.66 11.15
CA GLY A 196 9.10 12.28 12.37
C GLY A 196 9.70 12.81 13.66
N ASN A 197 8.85 13.26 14.59
CA ASN A 197 9.20 13.46 15.99
C ASN A 197 8.39 12.55 16.92
N TYR A 198 9.09 12.00 17.91
CA TYR A 198 8.51 11.29 19.04
C TYR A 198 8.68 12.13 20.30
N CYS A 199 7.64 12.24 21.12
CA CYS A 199 7.72 12.87 22.42
C CYS A 199 7.32 11.89 23.52
N ASP A 200 8.18 11.78 24.53
CA ASP A 200 7.92 10.93 25.70
C ASP A 200 6.90 11.57 26.65
N GLU A 201 6.50 10.84 27.69
CA GLU A 201 5.54 11.30 28.72
C GLU A 201 6.00 12.57 29.46
N THR A 202 7.28 12.92 29.40
CA THR A 202 7.83 14.15 29.99
C THR A 202 7.73 15.35 29.06
N GLY A 203 7.26 15.14 27.83
CA GLY A 203 7.20 16.14 26.77
C GLY A 203 8.56 16.40 26.13
N ARG A 204 9.55 15.50 26.30
CA ARG A 204 10.86 15.64 25.66
C ARG A 204 10.79 15.10 24.23
N HIS A 205 11.31 15.90 23.29
CA HIS A 205 11.29 15.59 21.86
C HIS A 205 12.54 14.79 21.45
N TYR A 206 12.31 13.82 20.56
CA TYR A 206 13.33 13.02 19.88
C TYR A 206 12.98 12.93 18.39
N PRO A 207 13.97 12.70 17.50
CA PRO A 207 13.68 12.18 16.16
C PRO A 207 12.99 10.83 16.30
N ALA A 208 11.87 10.62 15.60
CA ALA A 208 11.17 9.34 15.61
C ALA A 208 11.87 8.34 14.70
N GLU A 209 11.89 7.07 15.10
CA GLU A 209 12.23 5.94 14.22
C GLU A 209 10.93 5.26 13.80
N TYR A 210 10.77 5.01 12.50
CA TYR A 210 9.52 4.52 11.91
C TYR A 210 9.78 3.71 10.63
N SER A 211 8.83 2.86 10.29
CA SER A 211 8.73 2.21 8.97
C SER A 211 7.48 2.64 8.23
N VAL A 212 7.54 2.62 6.90
CA VAL A 212 6.45 3.04 6.02
C VAL A 212 6.15 1.96 5.00
N ASN A 213 4.87 1.67 4.83
CA ASN A 213 4.34 0.94 3.69
C ASN A 213 3.46 1.90 2.88
N VAL A 214 3.48 1.74 1.56
CA VAL A 214 2.72 2.56 0.63
C VAL A 214 2.12 1.66 -0.44
N TRP A 215 0.85 1.87 -0.74
CA TRP A 215 0.13 1.19 -1.81
C TRP A 215 -0.49 2.22 -2.74
N ASN A 216 -0.67 1.84 -4.01
CA ASN A 216 -1.62 2.52 -4.86
C ASN A 216 -3.03 2.32 -4.26
N TYR A 217 -3.89 3.32 -4.39
CA TYR A 217 -5.27 3.28 -3.93
C TYR A 217 -6.19 3.78 -5.04
N SER A 218 -7.32 3.11 -5.23
CA SER A 218 -8.31 3.53 -6.23
C SER A 218 -9.66 2.93 -5.91
N ASP A 219 -10.74 3.69 -6.12
CA ASP A 219 -12.12 3.22 -5.96
C ASP A 219 -12.40 2.57 -4.59
N GLY A 220 -11.76 3.08 -3.53
CA GLY A 220 -11.92 2.57 -2.16
C GLY A 220 -11.18 1.25 -1.87
N GLN A 221 -10.29 0.80 -2.76
CA GLN A 221 -9.56 -0.45 -2.61
C GLN A 221 -8.04 -0.23 -2.65
N MET A 222 -7.31 -0.94 -1.78
CA MET A 222 -5.85 -1.03 -1.88
C MET A 222 -5.48 -1.77 -3.16
N GLY A 223 -4.72 -1.08 -4.00
CA GLY A 223 -4.09 -1.64 -5.18
C GLY A 223 -2.75 -2.29 -4.84
N PHE A 224 -1.80 -2.16 -5.76
CA PHE A 224 -0.48 -2.77 -5.62
C PHE A 224 0.42 -2.03 -4.62
N VAL A 225 1.33 -2.76 -3.99
CA VAL A 225 2.36 -2.22 -3.10
C VAL A 225 3.32 -1.34 -3.93
N LEU A 226 3.52 -0.10 -3.50
CA LEU A 226 4.52 0.82 -4.03
C LEU A 226 5.83 0.74 -3.23
N TYR A 227 5.71 0.69 -1.90
CA TYR A 227 6.84 0.58 -0.97
C TYR A 227 6.44 -0.31 0.20
N SER A 228 7.39 -1.10 0.72
CA SER A 228 7.16 -1.94 1.89
C SER A 228 8.32 -1.89 2.86
N GLY A 229 8.00 -1.63 4.13
CA GLY A 229 8.95 -1.67 5.25
C GLY A 229 10.09 -0.66 5.14
N VAL A 230 9.91 0.46 4.44
CA VAL A 230 10.96 1.47 4.28
C VAL A 230 11.15 2.19 5.60
N THR A 231 12.36 2.14 6.16
CA THR A 231 12.68 2.73 7.46
C THR A 231 13.46 4.03 7.30
N ASN A 232 13.25 4.95 8.23
CA ASN A 232 14.15 6.09 8.36
C ASN A 232 15.38 5.73 9.20
N THR A 233 16.40 6.56 9.13
CA THR A 233 17.63 6.38 9.92
C THR A 233 17.67 7.43 11.02
N VAL A 234 17.92 6.99 12.26
CA VAL A 234 18.18 7.85 13.43
C VAL A 234 19.60 7.56 13.92
N GLU A 235 20.46 8.58 13.94
CA GLU A 235 21.88 8.41 14.28
C GLU A 235 22.36 9.42 15.33
N LEU A 236 23.31 9.00 16.17
CA LEU A 236 24.00 9.88 17.12
C LEU A 236 25.16 10.60 16.41
N ASN A 237 25.09 11.93 16.34
CA ASN A 237 26.13 12.73 15.70
C ASN A 237 27.38 12.93 16.60
N ASP A 238 28.45 13.51 16.04
CA ASP A 238 29.72 13.78 16.74
C ASP A 238 29.59 14.72 17.96
N LEU A 239 28.46 15.42 18.09
CA LEU A 239 28.14 16.31 19.22
C LEU A 239 27.37 15.59 20.33
N GLY A 240 27.04 14.30 20.15
CA GLY A 240 26.26 13.51 21.10
C GLY A 240 24.75 13.78 21.04
N GLU A 241 24.25 14.25 19.90
CA GLU A 241 22.83 14.51 19.66
C GLU A 241 22.27 13.56 18.60
N TYR A 242 21.07 13.03 18.83
CA TYR A 242 20.38 12.20 17.83
C TYR A 242 19.79 13.08 16.73
N ALA A 243 19.98 12.67 15.48
CA ALA A 243 19.43 13.31 14.30
C ALA A 243 18.84 12.27 13.34
N SER A 244 17.88 12.69 12.53
CA SER A 244 17.29 11.87 11.47
C SER A 244 17.11 12.69 10.21
N SER A 245 17.15 12.03 9.06
CA SER A 245 16.82 12.62 7.76
C SER A 245 15.42 12.21 7.34
N PRO A 246 14.67 13.07 6.61
CA PRO A 246 13.40 12.67 6.04
C PRO A 246 13.54 11.46 5.12
N VAL A 247 12.55 10.58 5.10
CA VAL A 247 12.42 9.49 4.11
C VAL A 247 11.49 9.94 3.02
N CYS A 248 11.93 9.81 1.77
CA CYS A 248 11.18 10.26 0.61
C CYS A 248 10.71 9.10 -0.26
N PHE A 249 9.48 9.20 -0.72
CA PHE A 249 8.81 8.27 -1.62
C PHE A 249 8.54 9.00 -2.93
N TYR A 250 8.93 8.39 -4.04
CA TYR A 250 8.48 8.82 -5.35
C TYR A 250 7.15 8.11 -5.63
N LEU A 251 6.10 8.85 -5.95
CA LEU A 251 4.74 8.36 -6.17
C LEU A 251 4.33 8.59 -7.63
N PRO A 252 3.55 7.68 -8.26
CA PRO A 252 3.11 7.85 -9.65
C PRO A 252 2.23 9.08 -9.83
N ASP A 253 2.57 9.97 -10.76
CA ASP A 253 1.91 11.26 -11.02
C ASP A 253 1.29 11.28 -12.43
N THR A 254 0.18 10.58 -12.59
CA THR A 254 -0.53 10.43 -13.85
C THR A 254 -1.47 11.61 -14.13
N SER A 255 -2.10 11.61 -15.30
CA SER A 255 -3.14 12.59 -15.59
C SER A 255 -4.44 12.22 -14.87
N GLY A 256 -4.78 12.89 -13.77
CA GLY A 256 -5.99 12.62 -12.99
C GLY A 256 -5.81 13.04 -11.53
N ASP A 257 -6.68 12.54 -10.67
CA ASP A 257 -6.45 12.53 -9.22
C ASP A 257 -5.90 11.13 -8.89
N ASP A 258 -4.65 11.04 -8.46
CA ASP A 258 -4.02 9.78 -8.04
C ASP A 258 -4.10 9.65 -6.51
N GLU A 259 -4.45 8.46 -6.02
CA GLU A 259 -4.59 8.18 -4.59
C GLU A 259 -3.57 7.14 -4.11
N TYR A 260 -3.05 7.32 -2.91
CA TYR A 260 -2.08 6.40 -2.30
C TYR A 260 -2.43 6.14 -0.85
N TYR A 261 -2.45 4.87 -0.45
CA TYR A 261 -2.63 4.49 0.94
C TYR A 261 -1.27 4.38 1.62
N PHE A 262 -1.07 5.12 2.71
CA PHE A 262 0.13 5.04 3.53
C PHE A 262 -0.17 4.35 4.86
N GLN A 263 0.84 3.67 5.38
CA GLN A 263 0.85 3.16 6.74
C GLN A 263 2.22 3.43 7.37
N ILE A 264 2.24 4.17 8.48
CA ILE A 264 3.45 4.55 9.20
C ILE A 264 3.44 3.85 10.56
N THR A 265 4.46 3.04 10.83
CA THR A 265 4.62 2.29 12.08
C THR A 265 5.76 2.89 12.90
N LEU A 266 5.52 3.22 14.16
CA LEU A 266 6.57 3.66 15.09
C LEU A 266 7.45 2.47 15.47
N LEU A 267 8.77 2.67 15.52
CA LEU A 267 9.76 1.65 15.87
C LEU A 267 10.48 2.00 17.18
N ASN A 268 11.12 0.99 17.77
CA ASN A 268 12.10 1.20 18.84
C ASN A 268 13.27 2.05 18.32
N SER A 269 13.87 2.85 19.20
CA SER A 269 15.05 3.65 18.83
C SER A 269 16.04 3.79 19.97
N ASP A 270 17.33 3.86 19.63
CA ASP A 270 18.37 4.23 20.60
C ASP A 270 18.14 5.64 21.20
N ALA A 271 17.41 6.51 20.49
CA ALA A 271 17.16 7.89 20.92
C ALA A 271 16.23 7.99 22.14
N TYR A 272 15.19 7.14 22.20
CA TYR A 272 14.12 7.20 23.21
C TYR A 272 13.81 5.85 23.89
N GLY A 273 14.46 4.77 23.46
CA GLY A 273 14.32 3.43 24.02
C GLY A 273 13.18 2.62 23.39
N ASP A 274 12.71 1.64 24.15
CA ASP A 274 11.67 0.71 23.72
C ASP A 274 10.28 1.37 23.75
N VAL A 275 9.53 1.20 22.67
CA VAL A 275 8.13 1.58 22.50
C VAL A 275 7.33 0.38 22.03
N THR A 276 6.00 0.43 22.13
CA THR A 276 5.16 -0.53 21.45
C THR A 276 5.17 -0.21 19.96
N GLU A 277 5.73 -1.08 19.14
CA GLU A 277 5.74 -0.89 17.68
C GLU A 277 4.33 -1.09 17.12
N THR A 278 3.69 0.00 16.70
CA THR A 278 2.33 0.00 16.16
C THR A 278 2.21 0.97 15.01
N VAL A 279 1.21 0.75 14.17
CA VAL A 279 0.77 1.75 13.18
C VAL A 279 0.31 2.99 13.93
N ILE A 280 0.96 4.12 13.65
CA ILE A 280 0.67 5.42 14.27
C ILE A 280 -0.04 6.36 13.31
N ARG A 281 0.06 6.14 12.00
CA ARG A 281 -0.73 6.82 10.96
C ARG A 281 -1.08 5.84 9.87
N GLU A 282 -2.28 5.97 9.34
CA GLU A 282 -2.66 5.36 8.08
C GLU A 282 -3.74 6.18 7.40
N GLY A 283 -3.82 6.08 6.08
CA GLY A 283 -4.85 6.80 5.32
C GLY A 283 -4.46 7.01 3.87
N VAL A 284 -5.42 7.55 3.13
CA VAL A 284 -5.27 7.88 1.72
C VAL A 284 -4.84 9.32 1.58
N ILE A 285 -3.79 9.57 0.80
CA ILE A 285 -3.41 10.91 0.33
C ILE A 285 -3.48 10.95 -1.19
N THR A 286 -3.65 12.15 -1.73
CA THR A 286 -3.72 12.40 -3.17
C THR A 286 -2.42 12.99 -3.72
N ASP A 287 -2.21 12.92 -5.03
CA ASP A 287 -1.16 13.67 -5.71
C ASP A 287 -1.28 15.18 -5.47
N GLN A 288 -2.49 15.72 -5.36
CA GLN A 288 -2.72 17.10 -5.00
C GLN A 288 -2.21 17.43 -3.58
N ASP A 289 -2.40 16.55 -2.59
CA ASP A 289 -1.86 16.74 -1.23
C ASP A 289 -0.32 16.81 -1.24
N VAL A 290 0.30 15.97 -2.08
CA VAL A 290 1.75 15.95 -2.27
C VAL A 290 2.23 17.22 -2.98
N ARG A 291 1.49 17.75 -3.95
CA ARG A 291 1.82 19.02 -4.61
C ARG A 291 1.64 20.21 -3.67
N ASP A 292 0.59 20.23 -2.86
CA ASP A 292 0.29 21.34 -1.94
C ASP A 292 1.36 21.50 -0.86
N LEU A 293 2.01 20.40 -0.44
CA LEU A 293 3.20 20.40 0.39
C LEU A 293 4.36 21.26 -0.16
N HIS A 294 4.48 21.36 -1.48
CA HIS A 294 5.61 22.01 -2.16
C HIS A 294 5.28 23.42 -2.71
N ILE A 295 4.08 23.95 -2.45
CA ILE A 295 3.58 25.20 -3.07
C ILE A 295 3.20 26.29 -2.04
N GLY A 296 3.29 26.00 -0.73
CA GLY A 296 2.87 26.91 0.37
C GLY A 296 3.91 27.92 0.88
N GLU A 297 3.46 28.99 1.55
CA GLU A 297 4.33 30.02 2.18
C GLU A 297 5.18 29.49 3.37
N ASP A 298 4.82 28.32 3.91
CA ASP A 298 5.53 27.60 5.00
C ASP A 298 6.37 26.42 4.49
N ASP A 299 6.74 26.43 3.20
CA ASP A 299 7.68 25.56 2.43
C ASP A 299 8.41 24.44 3.22
N SER A 300 7.64 23.51 3.78
CA SER A 300 8.17 22.31 4.40
C SER A 300 8.24 21.25 3.32
N ASN A 301 9.44 20.92 2.85
CA ASN A 301 9.72 19.86 1.86
C ASN A 301 9.36 18.44 2.36
N TYR A 302 8.59 18.32 3.44
CA TYR A 302 8.20 17.07 4.07
C TYR A 302 6.91 17.23 4.88
N TYR A 303 6.14 16.15 4.95
CA TYR A 303 5.11 15.93 5.95
C TYR A 303 5.77 15.70 7.32
N HIS A 304 5.45 16.57 8.28
CA HIS A 304 6.00 16.52 9.63
C HIS A 304 5.08 15.70 10.54
N LEU A 305 5.44 14.44 10.73
CA LEU A 305 4.82 13.50 11.67
C LEU A 305 5.20 13.86 13.12
N ARG A 306 4.21 14.02 13.99
CA ARG A 306 4.39 14.30 15.42
C ARG A 306 3.60 13.28 16.26
N TYR A 307 4.33 12.44 16.98
CA TYR A 307 3.74 11.43 17.86
C TYR A 307 4.02 11.78 19.34
N GLY A 308 2.96 11.89 20.15
CA GLY A 308 3.06 12.20 21.58
C GLY A 308 3.40 13.65 21.93
N CYS A 309 3.54 14.55 20.94
CA CYS A 309 4.10 15.89 21.14
C CYS A 309 3.11 17.00 21.54
N GLY A 310 1.81 16.68 21.71
CA GLY A 310 0.78 17.66 22.02
C GLY A 310 0.48 18.69 20.92
N SER A 311 1.12 18.53 19.76
CA SER A 311 0.91 19.27 18.52
C SER A 311 0.56 18.29 17.41
N MET A 312 -0.37 18.65 16.53
CA MET A 312 -0.76 17.84 15.37
C MET A 312 0.37 17.70 14.35
N ASP A 313 0.17 16.82 13.38
CA ASP A 313 1.02 16.76 12.20
C ASP A 313 0.93 18.05 11.38
N SER A 314 1.89 18.26 10.50
CA SER A 314 1.88 19.41 9.60
C SER A 314 2.37 19.01 8.22
N PRO A 315 1.53 19.14 7.17
CA PRO A 315 0.08 19.36 7.22
C PRO A 315 -0.65 18.16 7.84
N ASP A 316 -1.93 18.33 8.19
CA ASP A 316 -2.79 17.22 8.62
C ASP A 316 -3.27 16.43 7.40
N LEU A 317 -2.59 15.33 7.08
CA LEU A 317 -2.87 14.49 5.91
C LEU A 317 -3.56 13.17 6.25
N PHE A 318 -3.32 12.64 7.45
CA PHE A 318 -3.82 11.32 7.87
C PHE A 318 -4.87 11.43 8.98
N GLY A 319 -5.38 12.64 9.23
CA GLY A 319 -6.27 12.94 10.34
C GLY A 319 -5.55 12.97 11.69
N GLU A 320 -6.32 13.25 12.75
CA GLU A 320 -5.81 13.14 14.11
C GLU A 320 -5.27 11.72 14.34
N PRO A 321 -4.16 11.60 15.08
CA PRO A 321 -3.58 10.31 15.38
C PRO A 321 -4.63 9.39 15.98
N THR A 322 -4.47 8.07 15.79
CA THR A 322 -4.85 7.14 16.85
C THR A 322 -3.95 7.40 18.07
N THR A 323 -4.09 8.58 18.72
CA THR A 323 -3.39 8.98 19.96
C THR A 323 -4.01 8.26 21.14
N GLY A 324 -3.94 6.94 21.15
CA GLY A 324 -4.24 6.20 22.35
C GLY A 324 -3.60 4.85 22.28
N THR A 325 -3.19 4.37 23.45
CA THR A 325 -3.35 2.95 23.80
C THR A 325 -4.51 2.35 22.98
N PRO A 326 -4.33 1.19 22.32
CA PRO A 326 -5.43 0.50 21.65
C PRO A 326 -6.66 0.55 22.54
N PRO A 327 -7.86 0.79 22.00
CA PRO A 327 -9.04 0.88 22.83
C PRO A 327 -9.15 -0.41 23.65
N VAL A 328 -9.28 -0.26 24.97
CA VAL A 328 -9.30 -1.36 25.94
C VAL A 328 -10.62 -1.39 26.67
N ILE A 329 -11.09 -2.62 26.92
CA ILE A 329 -12.13 -2.85 27.91
C ILE A 329 -11.45 -3.02 29.26
N ASP A 330 -11.74 -2.13 30.20
CA ASP A 330 -11.24 -2.18 31.56
C ASP A 330 -12.39 -2.07 32.57
N ARG A 331 -12.05 -2.00 33.85
CA ARG A 331 -13.00 -1.93 34.97
C ARG A 331 -13.95 -0.73 34.87
N ASP A 332 -13.52 0.37 34.25
CA ASP A 332 -14.28 1.62 34.17
C ASP A 332 -15.06 1.76 32.86
N THR A 333 -14.83 0.87 31.88
CA THR A 333 -15.56 0.84 30.60
C THR A 333 -17.08 0.70 30.82
N GLN A 334 -17.85 1.51 30.11
CA GLN A 334 -19.30 1.47 30.03
C GLN A 334 -19.72 0.96 28.66
N ILE A 335 -20.57 -0.06 28.59
CA ILE A 335 -21.07 -0.64 27.35
C ILE A 335 -22.59 -0.48 27.30
N TYR A 336 -23.07 0.34 26.38
CA TYR A 336 -24.49 0.55 26.13
C TYR A 336 -24.89 -0.16 24.83
N ILE A 337 -25.77 -1.15 24.95
CA ILE A 337 -26.39 -1.84 23.81
C ILE A 337 -27.78 -1.25 23.64
N TYR A 338 -27.89 -0.22 22.81
CA TYR A 338 -29.15 0.39 22.45
C TYR A 338 -29.93 -0.53 21.51
N PHE A 339 -31.19 -0.76 21.84
CA PHE A 339 -32.12 -1.56 21.07
C PHE A 339 -33.36 -0.75 20.72
N ASP A 340 -33.69 -0.74 19.44
CA ASP A 340 -34.95 -0.19 18.94
C ASP A 340 -36.16 -0.98 19.42
N SER A 341 -36.92 -0.38 20.33
CA SER A 341 -38.15 -0.95 20.87
C SER A 341 -39.42 -0.35 20.28
N SER A 342 -39.37 0.25 19.09
CA SER A 342 -40.56 0.75 18.39
C SER A 342 -41.54 -0.38 18.02
N GLY A 343 -41.00 -1.60 17.86
CA GLY A 343 -41.75 -2.86 17.82
C GLY A 343 -41.51 -3.72 16.58
N SER A 344 -40.84 -3.19 15.57
CA SER A 344 -40.40 -3.93 14.38
C SER A 344 -39.38 -5.03 14.73
N MET A 345 -38.50 -4.78 15.70
CA MET A 345 -37.42 -5.69 16.12
C MET A 345 -37.74 -6.54 17.36
N ASN A 346 -39.02 -6.82 17.63
CA ASN A 346 -39.46 -7.51 18.87
C ASN A 346 -38.77 -8.87 19.12
N SER A 347 -38.21 -9.50 18.08
CA SER A 347 -37.53 -10.79 18.18
C SER A 347 -36.06 -10.67 18.62
N THR A 348 -35.44 -9.50 18.50
CA THR A 348 -34.01 -9.24 18.80
C THR A 348 -33.71 -8.94 20.27
N LEU A 349 -34.64 -8.31 21.02
CA LEU A 349 -34.39 -7.91 22.41
C LEU A 349 -34.01 -9.08 23.34
N SER A 350 -34.76 -10.18 23.27
CA SER A 350 -34.56 -11.34 24.15
C SER A 350 -33.19 -12.01 23.91
N PRO A 351 -32.78 -12.26 22.65
CA PRO A 351 -31.40 -12.67 22.33
C PRO A 351 -30.32 -11.71 22.86
N LEU A 352 -30.45 -10.39 22.69
CA LEU A 352 -29.47 -9.42 23.19
C LEU A 352 -29.35 -9.46 24.73
N GLN A 353 -30.50 -9.50 25.43
CA GLN A 353 -30.53 -9.65 26.89
C GLN A 353 -29.90 -10.98 27.34
N THR A 354 -30.18 -12.07 26.61
CA THR A 354 -29.60 -13.38 26.91
C THR A 354 -28.08 -13.34 26.70
N MET A 355 -27.61 -12.82 25.57
CA MET A 355 -26.19 -12.66 25.24
C MET A 355 -25.45 -11.87 26.32
N ARG A 356 -25.98 -10.70 26.70
CA ARG A 356 -25.42 -9.84 27.74
C ARG A 356 -25.37 -10.54 29.10
N ASN A 357 -26.40 -11.31 29.46
CA ASN A 357 -26.50 -11.96 30.78
C ASN A 357 -25.74 -13.30 30.88
N THR A 358 -25.32 -13.88 29.76
CA THR A 358 -24.62 -15.18 29.75
C THR A 358 -23.23 -15.07 29.14
N ILE A 359 -23.11 -15.18 27.81
CA ILE A 359 -21.84 -15.39 27.10
C ILE A 359 -20.94 -14.15 27.11
N LEU A 360 -21.50 -12.93 27.04
CA LEU A 360 -20.71 -11.71 27.16
C LEU A 360 -20.25 -11.48 28.60
N LYS A 361 -21.11 -11.81 29.58
CA LYS A 361 -20.75 -11.74 30.99
C LYS A 361 -19.61 -12.68 31.30
N GLU A 362 -19.69 -13.92 30.84
CA GLU A 362 -18.61 -14.90 30.99
C GLU A 362 -17.27 -14.39 30.44
N ALA A 363 -17.28 -13.69 29.29
CA ALA A 363 -16.08 -13.12 28.68
C ALA A 363 -15.50 -11.93 29.44
N LEU A 364 -16.34 -11.00 29.90
CA LEU A 364 -15.88 -9.70 30.42
C LEU A 364 -15.79 -9.62 31.95
N ILE A 365 -16.43 -10.51 32.70
CA ILE A 365 -16.57 -10.39 34.17
C ILE A 365 -15.22 -10.30 34.90
N ALA A 366 -14.17 -10.92 34.35
CA ALA A 366 -12.81 -10.83 34.90
C ALA A 366 -12.22 -9.42 34.82
N LEU A 367 -12.60 -8.61 33.83
CA LEU A 367 -12.18 -7.22 33.66
C LEU A 367 -12.88 -6.27 34.66
N TYR A 368 -14.02 -6.71 35.20
CA TYR A 368 -14.77 -6.01 36.25
C TYR A 368 -14.48 -6.59 37.65
N ASP A 369 -13.26 -7.10 37.88
CA ASP A 369 -12.80 -7.74 39.12
C ASP A 369 -13.67 -8.91 39.62
N ASN A 370 -14.33 -9.62 38.72
CA ASN A 370 -15.31 -10.66 39.03
C ASN A 370 -16.50 -10.16 39.88
N ASP A 371 -16.88 -8.90 39.74
CA ASP A 371 -18.01 -8.27 40.43
C ASP A 371 -19.25 -8.23 39.52
N ASP A 372 -20.22 -9.09 39.82
CA ASP A 372 -21.49 -9.20 39.08
C ASP A 372 -22.29 -7.89 39.07
N ASP A 373 -22.35 -7.19 40.20
CA ASP A 373 -23.13 -5.95 40.34
C ASP A 373 -22.47 -4.83 39.54
N LEU A 374 -21.14 -4.76 39.52
CA LEU A 374 -20.41 -3.81 38.70
C LEU A 374 -20.60 -4.08 37.20
N TYR A 375 -20.46 -5.34 36.76
CA TYR A 375 -20.73 -5.69 35.36
C TYR A 375 -22.16 -5.31 34.96
N ASP A 376 -23.15 -5.63 35.81
CA ASP A 376 -24.56 -5.34 35.51
C ASP A 376 -24.86 -3.83 35.47
N ASP A 377 -24.11 -3.01 36.22
CA ASP A 377 -24.16 -1.54 36.16
C ASP A 377 -23.48 -0.99 34.90
N ARG A 378 -22.34 -1.57 34.49
CA ARG A 378 -21.51 -1.07 33.37
C ARG A 378 -21.94 -1.55 32.00
N VAL A 379 -22.55 -2.73 31.88
CA VAL A 379 -22.95 -3.32 30.60
C VAL A 379 -24.47 -3.40 30.53
N GLN A 380 -25.12 -2.56 29.74
CA GLN A 380 -26.58 -2.41 29.76
C GLN A 380 -27.18 -2.64 28.38
N VAL A 381 -28.31 -3.37 28.32
CA VAL A 381 -29.21 -3.36 27.15
C VAL A 381 -30.27 -2.30 27.39
N VAL A 382 -30.26 -1.25 26.58
CA VAL A 382 -31.11 -0.06 26.73
C VAL A 382 -32.18 -0.05 25.65
N SER A 383 -33.43 -0.31 26.02
CA SER A 383 -34.56 -0.23 25.10
C SER A 383 -35.06 1.20 24.92
N ARG A 384 -35.15 1.66 23.66
CA ARG A 384 -35.64 2.98 23.28
C ARG A 384 -36.52 2.91 22.05
N ALA A 385 -37.67 3.59 22.09
CA ALA A 385 -38.62 3.65 20.98
C ALA A 385 -38.54 4.98 20.19
N SER A 386 -37.54 5.81 20.44
CA SER A 386 -37.41 7.11 19.76
C SER A 386 -36.80 7.00 18.37
N GLU A 387 -36.07 5.92 18.09
CA GLU A 387 -35.37 5.64 16.82
C GLU A 387 -34.36 6.75 16.42
N ARG A 388 -33.83 7.46 17.43
CA ARG A 388 -32.89 8.58 17.26
C ARG A 388 -31.46 8.06 17.33
N THR A 389 -30.99 7.36 16.28
CA THR A 389 -29.63 6.80 16.12
C THR A 389 -28.50 7.67 16.68
N PHE A 390 -28.40 8.94 16.26
CA PHE A 390 -27.32 9.82 16.73
C PHE A 390 -27.46 10.22 18.21
N GLN A 391 -28.67 10.20 18.78
CA GLN A 391 -28.84 10.36 20.24
C GLN A 391 -28.42 9.11 21.01
N PHE A 392 -28.61 7.92 20.43
CA PHE A 392 -28.14 6.66 21.00
C PHE A 392 -26.61 6.57 20.97
N LEU A 393 -25.98 6.89 19.84
CA LEU A 393 -24.53 7.05 19.76
C LEU A 393 -24.01 8.09 20.76
N ASN A 394 -24.77 9.18 20.96
CA ASN A 394 -24.45 10.21 21.94
C ASN A 394 -24.73 9.81 23.40
N ILE A 395 -25.06 8.54 23.71
CA ILE A 395 -25.23 7.98 25.06
C ILE A 395 -26.36 8.66 25.87
N GLU A 396 -27.35 9.28 25.22
CA GLU A 396 -28.55 9.90 25.83
C GLU A 396 -28.38 10.44 27.28
N GLY A 397 -28.16 11.74 27.45
CA GLY A 397 -28.01 12.36 28.77
C GLY A 397 -26.57 12.75 29.07
N ALA A 398 -26.13 12.63 30.32
CA ALA A 398 -24.79 13.05 30.73
C ALA A 398 -23.73 12.03 30.29
N ALA A 399 -22.59 12.51 29.80
CA ALA A 399 -21.47 11.65 29.45
C ALA A 399 -20.96 10.91 30.71
N PRO A 400 -20.83 9.57 30.68
CA PRO A 400 -20.27 8.83 31.78
C PRO A 400 -18.74 9.05 31.87
N THR A 401 -18.16 8.71 33.02
CA THR A 401 -16.70 8.73 33.22
C THR A 401 -16.08 7.40 32.83
N GLY A 402 -14.93 7.43 32.15
CA GLY A 402 -14.21 6.24 31.69
C GLY A 402 -14.40 5.99 30.19
N ASN A 403 -13.99 4.81 29.73
CA ASN A 403 -14.17 4.40 28.34
C ASN A 403 -15.64 4.09 28.06
N VAL A 404 -16.11 4.35 26.84
CA VAL A 404 -17.51 4.15 26.46
C VAL A 404 -17.62 3.41 25.14
N ILE A 405 -18.45 2.37 25.12
CA ILE A 405 -18.84 1.64 23.93
C ILE A 405 -20.34 1.81 23.76
N SER A 406 -20.77 2.41 22.65
CA SER A 406 -22.20 2.55 22.28
C SER A 406 -22.52 1.69 21.07
N LEU A 407 -23.29 0.63 21.27
CA LEU A 407 -23.68 -0.35 20.26
C LEU A 407 -25.17 -0.15 19.94
N VAL A 408 -25.49 0.26 18.71
CA VAL A 408 -26.84 0.70 18.34
C VAL A 408 -27.46 -0.28 17.35
N PHE A 409 -28.45 -1.06 17.81
CA PHE A 409 -29.23 -1.97 16.98
C PHE A 409 -30.56 -1.32 16.59
N GLN A 410 -30.73 -1.03 15.30
CA GLN A 410 -31.97 -0.46 14.76
C GLN A 410 -32.25 -1.01 13.37
N ASP A 411 -33.53 -1.14 13.03
CA ASP A 411 -33.98 -1.52 11.69
C ASP A 411 -34.65 -0.36 10.94
N GLU A 412 -35.05 0.69 11.66
CA GLU A 412 -35.50 1.95 11.10
C GLU A 412 -35.02 3.15 11.94
N ALA A 413 -35.08 4.33 11.33
CA ALA A 413 -34.82 5.59 12.01
C ALA A 413 -36.07 6.43 12.04
N HIS A 414 -36.14 7.30 13.06
CA HIS A 414 -37.22 8.27 13.14
C HIS A 414 -37.24 9.14 11.88
N ALA A 415 -38.43 9.44 11.38
CA ALA A 415 -38.68 10.32 10.22
C ALA A 415 -38.13 11.76 10.36
N VAL A 416 -37.48 12.06 11.48
CA VAL A 416 -36.77 13.31 11.70
C VAL A 416 -35.40 13.27 11.05
N TYR A 417 -34.89 12.13 10.59
CA TYR A 417 -33.58 12.06 9.93
C TYR A 417 -33.64 11.97 8.41
N HIS A 418 -34.70 11.39 7.87
CA HIS A 418 -34.82 11.15 6.43
C HIS A 418 -36.24 11.39 5.93
N GLY A 419 -36.37 11.55 4.61
CA GLY A 419 -37.68 11.56 3.96
C GLY A 419 -38.38 10.21 4.07
N LEU A 420 -39.71 10.20 3.96
CA LEU A 420 -40.54 8.98 4.03
C LEU A 420 -40.80 8.33 2.67
N GLY A 421 -40.40 8.97 1.57
CA GLY A 421 -40.68 8.51 0.21
C GLY A 421 -39.52 7.72 -0.40
N ALA A 422 -39.83 6.89 -1.40
CA ALA A 422 -38.85 6.11 -2.17
C ALA A 422 -37.92 6.94 -3.06
N GLY A 423 -38.20 8.24 -3.23
CA GLY A 423 -37.36 9.17 -3.98
C GLY A 423 -36.48 10.05 -3.09
N TRP A 424 -36.35 9.70 -1.80
CA TRP A 424 -35.38 10.36 -0.92
C TRP A 424 -34.00 9.74 -1.12
N ASP A 425 -32.98 10.59 -1.20
CA ASP A 425 -31.60 10.24 -1.52
C ASP A 425 -30.60 11.18 -0.81
N GLU A 426 -29.31 10.97 -1.05
CA GLU A 426 -28.22 11.76 -0.48
C GLU A 426 -28.26 13.26 -0.87
N ASN A 427 -28.93 13.62 -1.97
CA ASN A 427 -29.04 15.00 -2.47
C ASN A 427 -30.31 15.72 -1.95
N SER A 428 -31.18 14.99 -1.25
CA SER A 428 -32.36 15.54 -0.61
C SER A 428 -31.97 16.47 0.54
N THR A 429 -32.73 17.54 0.74
CA THR A 429 -32.46 18.50 1.82
C THR A 429 -32.54 17.80 3.18
N ARG A 430 -31.47 17.91 3.98
CA ARG A 430 -31.42 17.40 5.35
C ARG A 430 -32.47 18.08 6.22
N THR A 431 -32.97 17.34 7.19
CA THR A 431 -33.91 17.86 8.18
C THR A 431 -33.15 18.63 9.26
N SER A 432 -33.82 19.57 9.92
CA SER A 432 -33.21 20.29 11.05
C SER A 432 -32.93 19.41 12.27
N GLY A 433 -33.66 18.30 12.43
CA GLY A 433 -33.44 17.38 13.55
C GLY A 433 -32.25 16.44 13.32
N PHE A 434 -31.98 16.05 12.07
CA PHE A 434 -30.72 15.41 11.71
C PHE A 434 -29.55 16.33 12.03
N ASP A 435 -29.57 17.55 11.47
CA ASP A 435 -28.50 18.54 11.65
C ASP A 435 -28.22 18.79 13.14
N ALA A 436 -29.26 18.90 13.97
CA ALA A 436 -29.11 19.10 15.41
C ALA A 436 -28.42 17.91 16.10
N ASP A 437 -28.91 16.69 15.87
CA ASP A 437 -28.40 15.52 16.60
C ASP A 437 -27.00 15.10 16.14
N ILE A 438 -26.70 15.15 14.83
CA ILE A 438 -25.35 14.84 14.33
C ILE A 438 -24.33 15.86 14.83
N THR A 439 -24.72 17.15 14.90
CA THR A 439 -23.85 18.20 15.43
C THR A 439 -23.61 18.00 16.93
N GLU A 440 -24.64 17.65 17.70
CA GLU A 440 -24.49 17.37 19.13
C GLU A 440 -23.61 16.14 19.38
N PHE A 441 -23.83 15.06 18.61
CA PHE A 441 -23.01 13.86 18.68
C PHE A 441 -21.55 14.16 18.38
N ARG A 442 -21.25 14.79 17.23
CA ARG A 442 -19.88 15.16 16.86
C ARG A 442 -19.24 16.10 17.89
N SER A 443 -20.00 17.04 18.44
CA SER A 443 -19.52 17.90 19.51
C SER A 443 -19.15 17.13 20.77
N ARG A 444 -19.90 16.08 21.13
CA ARG A 444 -19.53 15.23 22.28
C ARG A 444 -18.35 14.34 21.94
N LEU A 445 -18.33 13.75 20.75
CA LEU A 445 -17.25 12.90 20.27
C LEU A 445 -15.90 13.61 20.37
N ALA A 446 -15.83 14.87 19.93
CA ALA A 446 -14.64 15.71 20.02
C ALA A 446 -14.18 16.05 21.46
N ASN A 447 -15.02 15.77 22.48
CA ASN A 447 -14.67 15.97 23.89
C ASN A 447 -14.24 14.68 24.59
N PHE A 448 -14.35 13.51 23.96
CA PHE A 448 -13.80 12.29 24.51
C PHE A 448 -12.27 12.30 24.36
N PRO A 449 -11.52 11.89 25.41
CA PRO A 449 -10.11 11.55 25.26
C PRO A 449 -9.91 10.52 24.13
N GLY A 450 -8.77 10.56 23.44
CA GLY A 450 -8.44 9.60 22.36
C GLY A 450 -8.65 8.14 22.81
N ASN A 451 -9.29 7.35 21.96
CA ASN A 451 -9.64 5.93 22.17
C ASN A 451 -10.53 5.62 23.39
N SER A 452 -11.12 6.64 24.04
CA SER A 452 -12.06 6.44 25.17
C SER A 452 -13.52 6.32 24.73
N TYR A 453 -13.82 6.47 23.44
CA TYR A 453 -15.15 6.25 22.89
C TYR A 453 -15.08 5.32 21.68
N SER A 454 -16.06 4.43 21.56
CA SER A 454 -16.30 3.64 20.36
C SER A 454 -17.80 3.51 20.12
N GLY A 455 -18.26 3.84 18.91
CA GLY A 455 -19.65 3.69 18.51
C GLY A 455 -19.78 2.62 17.43
N VAL A 456 -20.84 1.82 17.44
CA VAL A 456 -21.13 0.92 16.31
C VAL A 456 -22.62 0.99 15.99
N ILE A 457 -22.95 1.19 14.72
CA ILE A 457 -24.31 1.09 14.20
C ILE A 457 -24.50 -0.28 13.55
N PHE A 458 -25.43 -1.07 14.10
CA PHE A 458 -25.89 -2.33 13.54
C PHE A 458 -27.25 -2.09 12.86
N GLN A 459 -27.21 -1.93 11.53
CA GLN A 459 -28.40 -1.82 10.71
C GLN A 459 -29.02 -3.21 10.52
N VAL A 460 -30.14 -3.43 11.18
CA VAL A 460 -30.92 -4.67 11.12
C VAL A 460 -31.81 -4.65 9.88
N GLU A 461 -31.85 -5.77 9.15
CA GLU A 461 -32.56 -5.87 7.89
C GLU A 461 -34.06 -5.57 8.03
N ASN A 462 -34.53 -4.55 7.31
CA ASN A 462 -35.94 -4.26 7.17
C ASN A 462 -36.24 -3.80 5.73
N SER A 463 -37.08 -4.59 5.05
CA SER A 463 -37.40 -4.40 3.63
C SER A 463 -38.52 -3.39 3.37
N ILE A 464 -39.13 -2.80 4.42
CA ILE A 464 -40.08 -1.70 4.24
C ILE A 464 -39.33 -0.41 3.90
N GLN A 465 -40.02 0.55 3.28
CA GLN A 465 -39.39 1.79 2.83
C GLN A 465 -38.66 2.57 3.94
N ALA A 466 -39.17 2.54 5.17
CA ALA A 466 -38.51 3.18 6.32
C ALA A 466 -37.15 2.54 6.61
N GLY A 467 -37.08 1.20 6.66
CA GLY A 467 -35.82 0.47 6.84
C GLY A 467 -34.84 0.64 5.69
N LEU A 468 -35.33 0.68 4.44
CA LEU A 468 -34.50 1.00 3.28
C LEU A 468 -33.92 2.42 3.36
N ASN A 469 -34.73 3.40 3.75
CA ASN A 469 -34.27 4.78 3.92
C ASN A 469 -33.31 4.91 5.10
N TYR A 470 -33.49 4.14 6.17
CA TYR A 470 -32.55 4.08 7.27
C TYR A 470 -31.20 3.53 6.81
N LYS A 471 -31.18 2.40 6.09
CA LYS A 471 -29.93 1.86 5.53
C LYS A 471 -29.21 2.89 4.66
N ASN A 472 -29.93 3.50 3.71
CA ASN A 472 -29.38 4.54 2.84
C ASN A 472 -28.85 5.74 3.66
N LEU A 473 -29.57 6.18 4.70
CA LEU A 473 -29.10 7.25 5.58
C LEU A 473 -27.76 6.93 6.22
N ILE A 474 -27.61 5.72 6.76
CA ILE A 474 -26.37 5.31 7.41
C ILE A 474 -25.24 5.20 6.39
N GLU A 475 -25.49 4.69 5.18
CA GLU A 475 -24.51 4.65 4.09
C GLU A 475 -24.04 6.06 3.69
N TYR A 476 -24.95 7.03 3.56
CA TYR A 476 -24.59 8.41 3.21
C TYR A 476 -23.80 9.09 4.31
N VAL A 477 -24.14 8.85 5.57
CA VAL A 477 -23.44 9.41 6.73
C VAL A 477 -22.06 8.77 6.89
N GLN A 478 -21.96 7.45 6.78
CA GLN A 478 -20.69 6.72 6.84
C GLN A 478 -19.73 7.24 5.78
N ASN A 479 -20.18 7.31 4.53
CA ASN A 479 -19.31 7.66 3.40
C ASN A 479 -19.17 9.18 3.19
N GLY A 480 -19.95 9.98 3.91
CA GLY A 480 -19.94 11.44 3.77
C GLY A 480 -20.37 11.89 2.37
N THR A 481 -21.40 11.28 1.78
CA THR A 481 -21.80 11.56 0.39
C THR A 481 -22.93 12.57 0.27
N GLY A 482 -23.03 13.24 -0.88
CA GLY A 482 -24.07 14.23 -1.17
C GLY A 482 -24.16 15.32 -0.10
N ASN A 483 -25.37 15.57 0.42
CA ASN A 483 -25.57 16.53 1.49
C ASN A 483 -25.03 16.06 2.85
N TYR A 484 -24.58 14.82 3.00
CA TYR A 484 -24.05 14.28 4.27
C TYR A 484 -22.53 14.40 4.36
N ALA A 485 -21.88 15.13 3.44
CA ALA A 485 -20.43 15.36 3.46
C ALA A 485 -19.95 16.23 4.63
N GLY A 486 -18.67 16.07 4.99
CA GLY A 486 -17.97 16.89 5.97
C GLY A 486 -18.58 16.79 7.37
N ALA A 487 -18.94 17.94 7.95
CA ALA A 487 -19.45 18.01 9.33
C ALA A 487 -20.81 17.31 9.56
N PHE A 488 -21.46 16.84 8.49
CA PHE A 488 -22.75 16.14 8.53
C PHE A 488 -22.62 14.64 8.28
N GLY A 489 -21.39 14.16 8.08
CA GLY A 489 -21.04 12.76 7.92
C GLY A 489 -20.16 12.28 9.06
N LEU A 490 -19.68 11.06 8.93
CA LEU A 490 -18.75 10.39 9.84
C LEU A 490 -17.60 9.71 9.09
N SER A 491 -17.38 10.02 7.81
CA SER A 491 -16.27 9.48 7.02
C SER A 491 -14.90 9.87 7.58
N ASP A 492 -14.85 10.94 8.38
CA ASP A 492 -13.66 11.43 9.09
C ASP A 492 -13.54 10.88 10.54
N ARG A 493 -14.34 9.87 10.92
CA ARG A 493 -14.40 9.33 12.28
C ARG A 493 -14.15 7.83 12.31
N SER A 494 -12.93 7.45 12.69
CA SER A 494 -12.50 6.06 12.81
C SER A 494 -13.04 5.37 14.07
N GLU A 495 -13.57 6.12 15.04
CA GLU A 495 -14.13 5.58 16.28
C GLU A 495 -15.57 5.07 16.13
N VAL A 496 -16.16 5.18 14.92
CA VAL A 496 -17.53 4.75 14.63
C VAL A 496 -17.53 3.64 13.57
N GLY A 497 -17.97 2.45 13.96
CA GLY A 497 -18.13 1.30 13.08
C GLY A 497 -19.55 1.15 12.54
N PHE A 498 -19.68 0.42 11.42
CA PHE A 498 -20.95 0.19 10.75
C PHE A 498 -21.06 -1.28 10.33
N LYS A 499 -22.18 -1.93 10.67
CA LYS A 499 -22.52 -3.29 10.24
C LYS A 499 -23.92 -3.30 9.63
N TYR A 500 -24.05 -3.88 8.45
CA TYR A 500 -25.28 -3.85 7.65
C TYR A 500 -25.89 -5.23 7.47
N ASN A 501 -27.19 -5.26 7.16
CA ASN A 501 -27.96 -6.47 6.92
C ASN A 501 -27.86 -7.46 8.09
N VAL A 502 -27.95 -6.93 9.30
CA VAL A 502 -27.95 -7.74 10.52
C VAL A 502 -29.29 -8.48 10.61
N ASP A 503 -29.25 -9.79 10.89
CA ASP A 503 -30.43 -10.64 10.96
C ASP A 503 -31.28 -10.32 12.21
N ASP A 504 -32.57 -10.03 12.03
CA ASP A 504 -33.51 -9.88 13.16
C ASP A 504 -33.75 -11.22 13.87
N GLY A 505 -33.73 -11.22 15.20
CA GLY A 505 -34.14 -12.36 16.02
C GLY A 505 -33.21 -13.56 16.01
N ASN A 506 -31.95 -13.38 15.61
CA ASN A 506 -30.96 -14.45 15.58
C ASN A 506 -30.51 -14.87 17.00
N THR A 507 -29.55 -15.78 17.10
CA THR A 507 -29.11 -16.38 18.36
C THR A 507 -28.26 -15.41 19.21
N PRO A 508 -28.18 -15.60 20.54
CA PRO A 508 -27.25 -14.86 21.37
C PRO A 508 -25.79 -14.90 20.88
N GLN A 509 -25.33 -16.06 20.40
CA GLN A 509 -23.96 -16.23 19.89
C GLN A 509 -23.71 -15.38 18.64
N TYR A 510 -24.67 -15.33 17.71
CA TYR A 510 -24.57 -14.50 16.52
C TYR A 510 -24.32 -13.02 16.87
N TYR A 511 -25.07 -12.47 17.83
CA TYR A 511 -24.87 -11.08 18.24
C TYR A 511 -23.54 -10.86 18.96
N LEU A 512 -23.07 -11.85 19.73
CA LEU A 512 -21.74 -11.76 20.34
C LEU A 512 -20.65 -11.71 19.26
N ASP A 513 -20.66 -12.64 18.31
CA ASP A 513 -19.67 -12.73 17.24
C ASP A 513 -19.64 -11.42 16.41
N LEU A 514 -20.82 -10.89 16.11
CA LEU A 514 -20.97 -9.63 15.37
C LEU A 514 -20.42 -8.41 16.15
N ILE A 515 -20.62 -8.37 17.46
CA ILE A 515 -20.06 -7.31 18.32
C ILE A 515 -18.53 -7.46 18.40
N ILE A 516 -18.02 -8.68 18.57
CA ILE A 516 -16.57 -8.94 18.61
C ILE A 516 -15.92 -8.47 17.31
N GLU A 517 -16.46 -8.88 16.16
CA GLU A 517 -15.97 -8.46 14.85
C GLU A 517 -15.96 -6.93 14.73
N ALA A 518 -17.07 -6.27 15.08
CA ALA A 518 -17.14 -4.81 15.01
C ALA A 518 -16.16 -4.09 15.93
N LEU A 519 -15.88 -4.62 17.12
CA LEU A 519 -14.90 -4.03 18.04
C LEU A 519 -13.46 -4.31 17.58
N GLN A 520 -13.19 -5.49 17.01
CA GLN A 520 -11.88 -5.80 16.43
C GLN A 520 -11.56 -4.87 15.25
N ASP A 521 -12.55 -4.57 14.40
CA ASP A 521 -12.41 -3.59 13.32
C ASP A 521 -12.08 -2.17 13.83
N LEU A 522 -12.51 -1.84 15.06
CA LEU A 522 -12.18 -0.58 15.74
C LEU A 522 -10.88 -0.64 16.55
N GLY A 523 -10.11 -1.73 16.45
CA GLY A 523 -8.78 -1.87 17.06
C GLY A 523 -8.76 -2.47 18.47
N TYR A 524 -9.87 -3.03 18.98
CA TYR A 524 -9.87 -3.76 20.24
C TYR A 524 -9.18 -5.13 20.10
N GLN A 525 -8.46 -5.55 21.14
CA GLN A 525 -7.86 -6.89 21.24
C GLN A 525 -8.73 -7.78 22.14
N LEU A 526 -9.64 -8.56 21.53
CA LEU A 526 -10.66 -9.38 22.21
C LEU A 526 -10.44 -10.88 22.05
#